data_AF-L2GSE5-F1
#
_entry.id   AF-L2GSE5-F1
#
_cell.length_a   1.000
_cell.length_b   1.000
_cell.length_c   1.000
_cell.angle_alpha   90.00
_cell.angle_beta   90.00
_cell.angle_gamma   90.00
#
_symmetry.space_group_name_H-M   'P 1'
#
loop_
_entity.id
_entity.type
_entity.pdbx_description
1 polymer ?
#
loop_
_entity_poly.entity_id
_entity_poly.type
_entity_poly.pdbx_seq_one_letter_code
_entity_poly.pdbx_strand_id
1 'polypeptide(L)'
;MANDYQTLRKFAFKFKFKKRGYKPDQGVIDMCNRLATTYAKVHKKLKMYNILYDPDKNERENMKRTSTTEKIVDKLLDFYKALDHVIKEFVSAVFLRPNTHEITYMRGVLEYLNNILRICFRFDHDRNNYESLFHDFSLRKQLTPVATQYTREYLFQTSLFCACSMPMATLFVTQFVSPEKYIKNDFYCRKEALLMNKQRKRFMYLICCITRKEKNLRYCFLFFSGTYCNYYQSEYVEYIAKELEKDKRKYFMGMKRI
;
A
#
# COMPACT_ATOMS: atom_id res chain seq x y z
N MET A 1 1.33 8.27 28.13
CA MET A 1 1.11 7.99 26.68
C MET A 1 1.36 9.21 25.78
N ALA A 2 2.33 10.09 26.07
CA ALA A 2 2.55 11.35 25.32
C ALA A 2 3.62 11.29 24.20
N ASN A 3 4.23 10.12 23.95
CA ASN A 3 5.43 10.02 23.11
C ASN A 3 5.15 9.70 21.62
N ASP A 4 4.13 8.89 21.30
CA ASP A 4 3.85 8.42 19.93
C ASP A 4 3.43 9.51 18.93
N TYR A 5 2.70 10.53 19.39
CA TYR A 5 2.29 11.66 18.54
C TYR A 5 3.47 12.57 18.21
N GLN A 6 4.41 12.74 19.15
CA GLN A 6 5.68 13.42 18.89
C GLN A 6 6.58 12.57 17.98
N THR A 7 6.55 11.24 18.08
CA THR A 7 7.25 10.35 17.14
C THR A 7 6.68 10.44 15.72
N LEU A 8 5.36 10.52 15.55
CA LEU A 8 4.69 10.71 14.25
C LEU A 8 4.84 12.14 13.69
N ARG A 9 4.87 13.18 14.54
CA ARG A 9 5.24 14.55 14.11
C ARG A 9 6.72 14.65 13.75
N LYS A 10 7.63 14.09 14.56
CA LYS A 10 9.06 13.96 14.20
C LYS A 10 9.23 13.10 12.95
N PHE A 11 8.35 12.13 12.70
CA PHE A 11 8.28 11.34 11.47
C PHE A 11 7.94 12.22 10.26
N ALA A 12 6.88 13.02 10.34
CA ALA A 12 6.49 13.99 9.30
C ALA A 12 7.54 15.10 9.07
N PHE A 13 8.23 15.55 10.12
CA PHE A 13 9.25 16.61 10.05
C PHE A 13 10.68 16.13 9.72
N LYS A 14 10.99 14.81 9.84
CA LYS A 14 12.27 14.24 9.36
C LYS A 14 12.31 14.04 7.85
N PHE A 15 11.20 14.23 7.12
CA PHE A 15 11.17 14.34 5.67
C PHE A 15 11.72 15.70 5.20
N LYS A 16 12.92 16.09 5.65
CA LYS A 16 13.71 17.06 4.90
C LYS A 16 14.29 16.30 3.73
N PHE A 17 13.63 16.37 2.58
CA PHE A 17 14.16 15.92 1.30
C PHE A 17 15.54 16.56 1.10
N LYS A 18 16.61 15.83 1.43
CA LYS A 18 17.98 16.33 1.25
C LYS A 18 18.24 16.36 -0.24
N LYS A 19 18.16 17.56 -0.81
CA LYS A 19 18.47 17.86 -2.21
C LYS A 19 19.90 17.43 -2.53
N ARG A 20 20.06 16.40 -3.35
CA ARG A 20 21.15 16.32 -4.33
C ARG A 20 20.57 15.92 -5.67
N GLY A 21 20.62 16.82 -6.65
CA GLY A 21 20.43 16.52 -8.07
C GLY A 21 19.01 16.58 -8.64
N TYR A 22 17.95 16.32 -7.86
CA TYR A 22 16.57 16.34 -8.36
C TYR A 22 15.73 17.41 -7.65
N LYS A 23 15.14 18.34 -8.41
CA LYS A 23 14.00 19.16 -7.96
C LYS A 23 12.73 18.41 -8.39
N PRO A 24 12.03 17.75 -7.46
CA PRO A 24 10.77 17.10 -7.81
C PRO A 24 9.79 18.15 -8.30
N ASP A 25 8.88 17.71 -9.17
CA ASP A 25 7.68 18.48 -9.43
C ASP A 25 6.98 18.73 -8.08
N GLN A 26 6.70 20.00 -7.77
CA GLN A 26 6.03 20.39 -6.53
C GLN A 26 4.71 19.62 -6.37
N GLY A 27 4.03 19.30 -7.48
CA GLY A 27 2.82 18.48 -7.48
C GLY A 27 3.02 17.09 -6.87
N VAL A 28 4.14 16.41 -7.16
CA VAL A 28 4.44 15.07 -6.61
C VAL A 28 4.73 15.13 -5.11
N ILE A 29 5.46 16.17 -4.68
CA ILE A 29 5.74 16.39 -3.25
C ILE A 29 4.43 16.63 -2.49
N ASP A 30 3.56 17.48 -3.03
CA ASP A 30 2.28 17.82 -2.42
C ASP A 30 1.33 16.62 -2.35
N MET A 31 1.34 15.75 -3.36
CA MET A 31 0.63 14.47 -3.32
C MET A 31 1.16 13.56 -2.20
N CYS A 32 2.48 13.40 -2.09
CA CYS A 32 3.09 12.56 -1.06
C CYS A 32 2.80 13.08 0.36
N ASN A 33 2.90 14.39 0.57
CA ASN A 33 2.59 15.04 1.85
C ASN A 33 1.11 14.88 2.24
N ARG A 34 0.20 15.02 1.26
CA ARG A 34 -1.23 14.77 1.46
C ARG A 34 -1.48 13.32 1.86
N LEU A 35 -0.89 12.34 1.17
CA LEU A 35 -1.03 10.92 1.51
C LEU A 35 -0.53 10.61 2.93
N ALA A 36 0.65 11.10 3.30
CA ALA A 36 1.20 10.90 4.64
C ALA A 36 0.27 11.47 5.73
N THR A 37 -0.28 12.67 5.49
CA THR A 37 -1.23 13.33 6.40
C THR A 37 -2.54 12.55 6.50
N THR A 38 -3.08 12.07 5.38
CA THR A 38 -4.30 11.26 5.34
C THR A 38 -4.11 9.95 6.08
N TYR A 39 -3.00 9.25 5.83
CA TYR A 39 -2.71 8.00 6.54
C TYR A 39 -2.55 8.22 8.05
N ALA A 40 -1.92 9.32 8.49
CA ALA A 40 -1.84 9.62 9.93
C ALA A 40 -3.23 9.78 10.58
N LYS A 41 -4.19 10.38 9.87
CA LYS A 41 -5.59 10.51 10.33
C LYS A 41 -6.29 9.14 10.38
N VAL A 42 -6.07 8.29 9.38
CA VAL A 42 -6.60 6.92 9.29
C VAL A 42 -6.02 6.04 10.40
N HIS A 43 -4.71 6.05 10.60
CA HIS A 43 -4.03 5.29 11.65
C HIS A 43 -4.51 5.69 13.06
N LYS A 44 -4.77 6.98 13.30
CA LYS A 44 -5.39 7.43 14.56
C LYS A 44 -6.76 6.79 14.78
N LYS A 45 -7.58 6.68 13.74
CA LYS A 45 -8.90 6.03 13.81
C LYS A 45 -8.81 4.53 14.06
N LEU A 46 -7.86 3.83 13.43
CA LEU A 46 -7.58 2.42 13.71
C LEU A 46 -7.22 2.21 15.19
N LYS A 47 -6.32 3.04 15.73
CA LYS A 47 -5.99 3.01 17.16
C LYS A 47 -7.21 3.23 18.07
N MET A 48 -8.11 4.15 17.70
CA MET A 48 -9.36 4.37 18.46
C MET A 48 -10.29 3.17 18.44
N TYR A 49 -10.34 2.41 17.32
CA TYR A 49 -11.13 1.19 17.26
C TYR A 49 -10.67 0.15 18.29
N ASN A 50 -9.36 -0.08 18.43
CA ASN A 50 -8.83 -1.02 19.45
C ASN A 50 -9.15 -0.61 20.89
N ILE A 51 -9.23 0.69 21.19
CA ILE A 51 -9.59 1.16 22.54
C ILE A 51 -11.06 0.90 22.83
N LEU A 52 -11.89 0.93 21.79
CA LEU A 52 -13.33 0.75 21.89
C LEU A 52 -13.75 -0.71 21.74
N TYR A 53 -12.92 -1.57 21.14
CA TYR A 53 -13.22 -2.98 20.94
C TYR A 53 -12.93 -3.78 22.21
N ASP A 54 -14.00 -4.24 22.85
CA ASP A 54 -13.99 -5.12 24.00
C ASP A 54 -14.92 -6.29 23.66
N PRO A 55 -14.38 -7.50 23.42
CA PRO A 55 -15.18 -8.65 22.99
C PRO A 55 -16.17 -9.13 24.04
N ASP A 56 -16.02 -8.71 25.31
CA ASP A 56 -16.82 -9.18 26.44
C ASP A 56 -18.05 -8.29 26.73
N LYS A 57 -18.29 -7.23 25.93
CA LYS A 57 -19.43 -6.30 26.10
C LYS A 57 -20.65 -6.63 25.24
N ASN A 58 -21.84 -6.47 25.83
CA ASN A 58 -23.18 -6.80 25.31
C ASN A 58 -23.48 -6.33 23.87
N GLU A 59 -24.22 -7.14 23.11
CA GLU A 59 -24.61 -6.92 21.70
C GLU A 59 -25.24 -5.55 21.40
N ARG A 60 -26.02 -4.97 22.34
CA ARG A 60 -26.64 -3.64 22.20
C ARG A 60 -25.63 -2.49 22.16
N GLU A 61 -24.50 -2.58 22.88
CA GLU A 61 -23.43 -1.58 22.77
C GLU A 61 -22.64 -1.75 21.47
N ASN A 62 -22.55 -2.97 20.95
CA ASN A 62 -21.94 -3.26 19.64
C ASN A 62 -22.77 -2.75 18.45
N MET A 63 -24.10 -2.63 18.60
CA MET A 63 -24.98 -2.03 17.58
C MET A 63 -24.86 -0.50 17.49
N LYS A 64 -24.68 0.26 18.59
CA LYS A 64 -24.40 1.72 18.53
C LYS A 64 -23.04 2.06 17.86
N ARG A 65 -22.14 1.08 17.73
CA ARG A 65 -20.85 1.21 17.03
C ARG A 65 -20.94 1.15 15.49
N THR A 66 -22.14 0.91 14.93
CA THR A 66 -22.44 0.80 13.47
C THR A 66 -21.88 1.95 12.63
N SER A 67 -22.22 3.18 13.00
CA SER A 67 -21.73 4.40 12.33
C SER A 67 -20.20 4.46 12.29
N THR A 68 -19.51 3.88 13.26
CA THR A 68 -18.07 4.07 13.46
C THR A 68 -17.26 3.10 12.62
N THR A 69 -17.64 1.82 12.53
CA THR A 69 -16.94 0.81 11.71
C THR A 69 -16.98 1.17 10.22
N GLU A 70 -18.17 1.45 9.68
CA GLU A 70 -18.34 1.83 8.26
C GLU A 70 -17.55 3.10 7.94
N LYS A 71 -17.64 4.16 8.77
CA LYS A 71 -16.86 5.40 8.60
C LYS A 71 -15.34 5.23 8.74
N ILE A 72 -14.86 4.12 9.32
CA ILE A 72 -13.43 3.79 9.34
C ILE A 72 -13.07 3.07 8.05
N VAL A 73 -13.85 2.06 7.65
CA VAL A 73 -13.66 1.31 6.40
C VAL A 73 -13.73 2.23 5.18
N ASP A 74 -14.68 3.16 5.13
CA ASP A 74 -14.78 4.18 4.08
C ASP A 74 -13.49 4.99 3.94
N LYS A 75 -12.94 5.46 5.07
CA LYS A 75 -11.70 6.24 5.04
C LYS A 75 -10.48 5.42 4.67
N LEU A 76 -10.48 4.13 4.98
CA LEU A 76 -9.45 3.18 4.53
C LEU A 76 -9.54 3.00 3.01
N LEU A 77 -10.76 2.85 2.48
CA LEU A 77 -11.01 2.70 1.05
C LEU A 77 -10.71 3.99 0.26
N ASP A 78 -11.06 5.16 0.79
CA ASP A 78 -10.72 6.46 0.21
C ASP A 78 -9.20 6.65 0.15
N PHE A 79 -8.50 6.26 1.22
CA PHE A 79 -7.05 6.27 1.24
C PHE A 79 -6.46 5.33 0.19
N TYR A 80 -7.00 4.11 0.07
CA TYR A 80 -6.61 3.16 -0.97
C TYR A 80 -6.78 3.74 -2.39
N LYS A 81 -7.94 4.34 -2.68
CA LYS A 81 -8.23 4.98 -3.98
C LYS A 81 -7.29 6.16 -4.28
N ALA A 82 -7.00 6.99 -3.28
CA ALA A 82 -6.05 8.09 -3.43
C ALA A 82 -4.62 7.58 -3.71
N LEU A 83 -4.24 6.48 -3.07
CA LEU A 83 -2.93 5.87 -3.26
C LEU A 83 -2.80 5.17 -4.63
N ASP A 84 -3.87 4.54 -5.13
CA ASP A 84 -3.91 3.97 -6.49
C ASP A 84 -3.51 5.00 -7.54
N HIS A 85 -4.11 6.19 -7.47
CA HIS A 85 -3.75 7.29 -8.36
C HIS A 85 -2.27 7.69 -8.26
N VAL A 86 -1.73 7.79 -7.04
CA VAL A 86 -0.33 8.16 -6.85
C VAL A 86 0.63 7.08 -7.35
N ILE A 87 0.35 5.80 -7.08
CA ILE A 87 1.18 4.68 -7.56
C ILE A 87 1.18 4.66 -9.10
N LYS A 88 0.03 4.89 -9.75
CA LYS A 88 -0.08 5.00 -11.22
C LYS A 88 0.83 6.09 -11.79
N GLU A 89 0.86 7.27 -11.18
CA GLU A 89 1.74 8.36 -11.59
C GLU A 89 3.22 8.00 -11.43
N PHE A 90 3.59 7.35 -10.33
CA PHE A 90 4.97 6.90 -10.11
C PHE A 90 5.39 5.82 -11.11
N VAL A 91 4.55 4.81 -11.36
CA VAL A 91 4.82 3.78 -12.37
C VAL A 91 4.96 4.44 -13.74
N SER A 92 4.07 5.36 -14.11
CA SER A 92 4.19 6.08 -15.37
C SER A 92 5.50 6.88 -15.47
N ALA A 93 5.90 7.57 -14.40
CA ALA A 93 7.16 8.32 -14.36
C ALA A 93 8.40 7.42 -14.46
N VAL A 94 8.37 6.22 -13.87
CA VAL A 94 9.48 5.26 -13.86
C VAL A 94 9.62 4.51 -15.18
N PHE A 95 8.52 4.24 -15.91
CA PHE A 95 8.54 3.38 -17.10
C PHE A 95 8.26 4.08 -18.45
N LEU A 96 7.61 5.25 -18.47
CA LEU A 96 7.11 5.84 -19.73
C LEU A 96 7.82 7.14 -20.15
N ARG A 97 8.70 7.72 -19.31
CA ARG A 97 9.38 8.98 -19.65
C ARG A 97 10.76 8.71 -20.28
N PRO A 98 11.06 9.22 -21.49
CA PRO A 98 12.33 8.95 -22.20
C PRO A 98 13.60 9.39 -21.45
N ASN A 99 13.49 10.24 -20.43
CA ASN A 99 14.61 10.69 -19.60
C ASN A 99 14.92 9.77 -18.39
N THR A 100 14.23 8.64 -18.24
CA THR A 100 14.50 7.63 -17.18
C THR A 100 15.88 6.98 -17.29
N HIS A 101 16.62 7.23 -18.36
CA HIS A 101 17.98 6.73 -18.55
C HIS A 101 19.02 7.47 -17.70
N GLU A 102 18.70 8.64 -17.13
CA GLU A 102 19.56 9.26 -16.12
C GLU A 102 19.40 8.57 -14.75
N ILE A 103 20.44 7.83 -14.34
CA ILE A 103 20.51 7.11 -13.06
C ILE A 103 20.18 8.03 -11.86
N THR A 104 20.63 9.29 -11.91
CA THR A 104 20.39 10.29 -10.86
C THR A 104 18.90 10.65 -10.73
N TYR A 105 18.21 10.82 -11.85
CA TYR A 105 16.76 11.07 -11.88
C TYR A 105 15.99 9.87 -11.33
N MET A 106 16.30 8.67 -11.83
CA MET A 106 15.68 7.41 -11.38
C MET A 106 15.87 7.21 -9.87
N ARG A 107 17.06 7.51 -9.34
CA ARG A 107 17.32 7.43 -7.89
C ARG A 107 16.43 8.37 -7.09
N GLY A 108 16.29 9.63 -7.52
CA GLY A 108 15.39 10.59 -6.89
C GLY A 108 13.96 10.08 -6.84
N VAL A 109 13.41 9.60 -7.96
CA VAL A 109 12.06 9.03 -8.02
C VAL A 109 11.90 7.82 -7.09
N LEU A 110 12.89 6.92 -7.05
CA LEU A 110 12.88 5.76 -6.16
C LEU A 110 12.91 6.15 -4.67
N GLU A 111 13.57 7.24 -4.28
CA GLU A 111 13.53 7.72 -2.89
C GLU A 111 12.13 8.17 -2.47
N TYR A 112 11.41 8.87 -3.35
CA TYR A 112 10.00 9.24 -3.10
C TYR A 112 9.10 8.01 -3.04
N LEU A 113 9.23 7.13 -4.02
CA LEU A 113 8.46 5.89 -4.08
C LEU A 113 8.71 5.03 -2.83
N ASN A 114 9.96 4.95 -2.35
CA ASN A 114 10.30 4.21 -1.14
C ASN A 114 9.54 4.71 0.10
N ASN A 115 9.29 6.01 0.20
CA ASN A 115 8.51 6.58 1.30
C ASN A 115 7.02 6.24 1.20
N ILE A 116 6.48 6.23 -0.01
CA ILE A 116 5.10 5.79 -0.27
C ILE A 116 4.95 4.30 0.03
N LEU A 117 5.85 3.45 -0.48
CA LEU A 117 5.86 2.01 -0.24
C LEU A 117 6.05 1.64 1.24
N ARG A 118 6.74 2.49 2.00
CA ARG A 118 6.78 2.36 3.45
C ARG A 118 5.41 2.57 4.10
N ILE A 119 4.61 3.52 3.61
CA ILE A 119 3.24 3.73 4.07
C ILE A 119 2.39 2.52 3.69
N CYS A 120 2.52 2.01 2.46
CA CYS A 120 1.87 0.79 1.99
C CYS A 120 2.14 -0.41 2.92
N PHE A 121 3.42 -0.66 3.21
CA PHE A 121 3.84 -1.73 4.13
C PHE A 121 3.20 -1.59 5.51
N ARG A 122 3.20 -0.37 6.08
CA ARG A 122 2.59 -0.12 7.39
C ARG A 122 1.08 -0.28 7.36
N PHE A 123 0.43 0.15 6.29
CA PHE A 123 -1.00 -0.02 6.12
C PHE A 123 -1.39 -1.49 6.13
N ASP A 124 -0.75 -2.32 5.32
CA ASP A 124 -1.04 -3.74 5.25
C ASP A 124 -0.69 -4.46 6.57
N HIS A 125 0.37 -4.02 7.25
CA HIS A 125 0.69 -4.50 8.59
C HIS A 125 -0.41 -4.14 9.61
N ASP A 126 -0.85 -2.88 9.64
CA ASP A 126 -1.94 -2.42 10.49
C ASP A 126 -3.23 -3.18 10.17
N ARG A 127 -3.61 -3.32 8.89
CA ARG A 127 -4.80 -4.08 8.46
C ARG A 127 -4.86 -5.45 9.11
N ASN A 128 -3.73 -6.16 9.15
CA ASN A 128 -3.65 -7.49 9.76
C ASN A 128 -3.72 -7.46 11.29
N ASN A 129 -3.27 -6.38 11.93
CA ASN A 129 -3.42 -6.19 13.37
C ASN A 129 -4.85 -5.78 13.78
N TYR A 130 -5.61 -5.18 12.86
CA TYR A 130 -7.01 -4.75 13.07
C TYR A 130 -7.99 -5.61 12.27
N GLU A 131 -7.71 -6.91 12.10
CA GLU A 131 -8.52 -7.81 11.27
C GLU A 131 -9.99 -7.87 11.71
N SER A 132 -10.26 -7.78 13.02
CA SER A 132 -11.61 -7.77 13.60
C SER A 132 -12.49 -6.65 13.05
N LEU A 133 -11.92 -5.49 12.69
CA LEU A 133 -12.66 -4.40 12.04
C LEU A 133 -13.33 -4.85 10.73
N PHE A 134 -12.63 -5.66 9.95
CA PHE A 134 -13.07 -6.13 8.64
C PHE A 134 -14.08 -7.28 8.78
N HIS A 135 -13.90 -8.15 9.79
CA HIS A 135 -14.89 -9.15 10.16
C HIS A 135 -16.20 -8.52 10.64
N ASP A 136 -16.11 -7.51 11.52
CA ASP A 136 -17.27 -6.72 11.97
C ASP A 136 -18.01 -6.09 10.80
N PHE A 137 -17.30 -5.52 9.83
CA PHE A 137 -17.90 -4.97 8.62
C PHE A 137 -18.67 -6.04 7.83
N SER A 138 -18.07 -7.23 7.67
CA SER A 138 -18.69 -8.35 6.95
C SER A 138 -19.96 -8.85 7.63
N LEU A 139 -19.94 -9.03 8.96
CA LEU A 139 -21.10 -9.44 9.74
C LEU A 139 -22.22 -8.40 9.67
N ARG A 140 -21.89 -7.10 9.77
CA ARG A 140 -22.89 -6.02 9.72
C ARG A 140 -23.59 -5.91 8.37
N LYS A 141 -22.87 -6.19 7.27
CA LYS A 141 -23.45 -6.28 5.92
C LYS A 141 -24.56 -7.32 5.84
N GLN A 142 -24.49 -8.39 6.63
CA GLN A 142 -25.52 -9.45 6.68
C GLN A 142 -26.69 -9.09 7.60
N LEU A 143 -26.43 -8.38 8.70
CA LEU A 143 -27.42 -8.10 9.76
C LEU A 143 -28.28 -6.86 9.51
N THR A 144 -27.78 -5.88 8.76
CA THR A 144 -28.51 -4.64 8.49
C THR A 144 -29.07 -4.73 7.07
N PRO A 145 -30.26 -4.15 6.76
CA PRO A 145 -30.68 -3.94 5.38
C PRO A 145 -29.79 -2.85 4.72
N VAL A 146 -28.47 -3.07 4.66
CA VAL A 146 -27.48 -2.21 3.99
C VAL A 146 -27.83 -2.03 2.51
N ALA A 147 -28.63 -2.94 1.96
CA ALA A 147 -29.13 -2.92 0.59
C ALA A 147 -29.93 -1.65 0.22
N THR A 148 -30.49 -0.90 1.18
CA THR A 148 -31.22 0.34 0.86
C THR A 148 -30.36 1.60 0.84
N GLN A 149 -29.17 1.59 1.48
CA GLN A 149 -28.35 2.79 1.65
C GLN A 149 -27.12 2.83 0.73
N TYR A 150 -26.65 1.69 0.24
CA TYR A 150 -25.42 1.60 -0.57
C TYR A 150 -25.64 0.90 -1.90
N THR A 151 -24.94 1.35 -2.94
CA THR A 151 -24.99 0.71 -4.25
C THR A 151 -24.36 -0.70 -4.20
N ARG A 152 -24.87 -1.61 -5.05
CA ARG A 152 -24.32 -2.96 -5.19
C ARG A 152 -22.82 -2.93 -5.54
N GLU A 153 -22.40 -1.98 -6.37
CA GLU A 153 -21.00 -1.77 -6.74
C GLU A 153 -20.13 -1.39 -5.54
N TYR A 154 -20.58 -0.43 -4.72
CA TYR A 154 -19.86 -0.03 -3.51
C TYR A 154 -19.70 -1.21 -2.54
N LEU A 155 -20.77 -1.98 -2.32
CA LEU A 155 -20.73 -3.14 -1.43
C LEU A 155 -19.76 -4.20 -1.94
N PHE A 156 -19.73 -4.43 -3.26
CA PHE A 156 -18.81 -5.36 -3.89
C PHE A 156 -17.35 -4.91 -3.72
N GLN A 157 -17.01 -3.67 -4.12
CA GLN A 157 -15.65 -3.14 -4.01
C GLN A 157 -15.14 -3.13 -2.57
N THR A 158 -15.97 -2.69 -1.62
CA THR A 158 -15.59 -2.63 -0.21
C THR A 158 -15.42 -4.02 0.38
N SER A 159 -16.26 -5.00 -0.01
CA SER A 159 -16.10 -6.38 0.45
C SER A 159 -14.79 -7.00 -0.04
N LEU A 160 -14.42 -6.76 -1.31
CA LEU A 160 -13.15 -7.22 -1.87
C LEU A 160 -11.96 -6.58 -1.16
N PHE A 161 -12.02 -5.28 -0.91
CA PHE A 161 -11.01 -4.57 -0.14
C PHE A 161 -10.83 -5.16 1.26
N CYS A 162 -11.92 -5.40 1.99
CA CYS A 162 -11.90 -5.98 3.33
C CYS A 162 -11.36 -7.42 3.35
N ALA A 163 -11.68 -8.22 2.33
CA ALA A 163 -11.22 -9.60 2.18
C ALA A 163 -9.72 -9.70 1.81
N CYS A 164 -9.14 -8.65 1.23
CA CYS A 164 -7.73 -8.64 0.87
C CYS A 164 -6.84 -8.47 2.11
N SER A 165 -5.89 -9.38 2.32
CA SER A 165 -4.95 -9.35 3.46
C SER A 165 -3.77 -8.39 3.26
N MET A 166 -3.46 -8.05 2.01
CA MET A 166 -2.37 -7.15 1.62
C MET A 166 -2.80 -6.21 0.49
N PRO A 167 -3.86 -5.39 0.69
CA PRO A 167 -4.43 -4.57 -0.38
C PRO A 167 -3.40 -3.63 -1.01
N MET A 168 -2.45 -3.09 -0.25
CA MET A 168 -1.46 -2.16 -0.81
C MET A 168 -0.39 -2.87 -1.62
N ALA A 169 0.03 -4.07 -1.22
CA ALA A 169 0.87 -4.92 -2.04
C ALA A 169 0.17 -5.35 -3.34
N THR A 170 -1.09 -5.79 -3.25
CA THR A 170 -1.88 -6.19 -4.42
C THR A 170 -2.01 -5.02 -5.39
N LEU A 171 -2.33 -3.83 -4.88
CA LEU A 171 -2.39 -2.60 -5.67
C LEU A 171 -1.07 -2.30 -6.39
N PHE A 172 0.06 -2.41 -5.70
CA PHE A 172 1.36 -2.18 -6.33
C PHE A 172 1.64 -3.20 -7.44
N VAL A 173 1.45 -4.49 -7.18
CA VAL A 173 1.69 -5.57 -8.14
C VAL A 173 0.82 -5.39 -9.38
N THR A 174 -0.47 -5.13 -9.20
CA THR A 174 -1.40 -4.94 -10.33
C THR A 174 -0.96 -3.77 -11.19
N GLN A 175 -0.80 -2.57 -10.61
CA GLN A 175 -0.42 -1.35 -11.36
C GLN A 175 0.90 -1.51 -12.11
N PHE A 176 1.83 -2.27 -11.55
CA PHE A 176 3.13 -2.48 -12.16
C PHE A 176 3.09 -3.43 -13.35
N VAL A 177 2.29 -4.50 -13.25
CA VAL A 177 2.33 -5.59 -14.21
C VAL A 177 1.33 -5.40 -15.35
N SER A 178 0.24 -4.66 -15.14
CA SER A 178 -0.76 -4.46 -16.19
C SER A 178 -0.17 -3.83 -17.45
N PRO A 179 -0.36 -4.45 -18.63
CA PRO A 179 0.07 -3.88 -19.90
C PRO A 179 -0.73 -2.63 -20.28
N GLU A 180 -1.95 -2.48 -19.76
CA GLU A 180 -2.81 -1.33 -20.03
C GLU A 180 -2.46 -0.13 -19.16
N LYS A 181 -2.55 1.09 -19.72
CA LYS A 181 -2.47 2.36 -18.95
C LYS A 181 -3.52 2.45 -17.84
N TYR A 182 -4.55 1.61 -17.88
CA TYR A 182 -5.68 1.63 -16.96
C TYR A 182 -6.00 0.22 -16.48
N ILE A 183 -5.72 -0.04 -15.21
CA ILE A 183 -6.41 -1.10 -14.49
C ILE A 183 -7.69 -0.49 -13.95
N LYS A 184 -8.83 -0.88 -14.53
CA LYS A 184 -10.12 -0.74 -13.86
C LYS A 184 -10.04 -1.53 -12.56
N ASN A 185 -10.55 -0.90 -11.51
CA ASN A 185 -10.28 -1.11 -10.10
C ASN A 185 -10.72 -2.50 -9.56
N ASP A 186 -10.13 -3.58 -10.09
CA ASP A 186 -10.58 -4.92 -9.81
C ASP A 186 -9.51 -5.66 -8.98
N PHE A 187 -9.87 -5.97 -7.74
CA PHE A 187 -9.20 -6.99 -6.92
C PHE A 187 -9.16 -8.37 -7.60
N TYR A 188 -9.77 -8.49 -8.79
CA TYR A 188 -9.65 -9.57 -9.75
C TYR A 188 -8.72 -9.19 -10.90
N CYS A 189 -7.41 -9.33 -10.71
CA CYS A 189 -6.55 -9.64 -11.86
C CYS A 189 -6.36 -11.16 -11.88
N ARG A 190 -6.94 -11.85 -12.89
CA ARG A 190 -6.55 -13.23 -13.18
C ARG A 190 -5.05 -13.24 -13.49
N LYS A 191 -4.29 -14.16 -12.88
CA LYS A 191 -2.82 -14.31 -13.08
C LYS A 191 -2.40 -14.32 -14.56
N GLU A 192 -3.29 -14.76 -15.43
CA GLU A 192 -3.11 -14.89 -16.88
C GLU A 192 -3.19 -13.55 -17.65
N ALA A 193 -3.79 -12.50 -17.08
CA ALA A 193 -3.90 -11.16 -17.70
C ALA A 193 -2.68 -10.26 -17.43
N LEU A 194 -1.71 -10.74 -16.64
CA LEU A 194 -0.57 -9.99 -16.14
C LEU A 194 0.73 -10.42 -16.85
N LEU A 195 0.73 -10.38 -18.19
CA LEU A 195 1.96 -10.58 -18.98
C LEU A 195 2.76 -9.27 -19.03
N MET A 196 3.68 -9.13 -18.08
CA MET A 196 4.64 -8.02 -18.07
C MET A 196 5.44 -8.00 -19.39
N ASN A 197 5.51 -6.85 -20.06
CA ASN A 197 6.28 -6.73 -21.30
C ASN A 197 7.80 -6.88 -21.05
N LYS A 198 8.56 -7.34 -22.06
CA LYS A 198 10.01 -7.64 -21.96
C LYS A 198 10.86 -6.46 -21.43
N GLN A 199 10.47 -5.23 -21.75
CA GLN A 199 11.15 -4.01 -21.30
C GLN A 199 10.97 -3.79 -19.80
N ARG A 200 9.74 -3.90 -19.28
CA ARG A 200 9.45 -3.84 -17.84
C ARG A 200 10.14 -4.96 -17.07
N LYS A 201 10.24 -6.18 -17.64
CA LYS A 201 10.99 -7.30 -17.05
C LYS A 201 12.45 -6.92 -16.77
N ARG A 202 13.15 -6.40 -17.79
CA ARG A 202 14.56 -5.99 -17.70
C ARG A 202 14.75 -4.83 -16.72
N PHE A 203 13.82 -3.88 -16.74
CA PHE A 203 13.90 -2.71 -15.88
C PHE A 203 13.62 -3.05 -14.41
N MET A 204 12.69 -3.97 -14.12
CA MET A 204 12.45 -4.43 -12.75
C MET A 204 13.68 -5.14 -12.14
N TYR A 205 14.37 -5.96 -12.94
CA TYR A 205 15.64 -6.55 -12.52
C TYR A 205 16.69 -5.47 -12.20
N LEU A 206 16.82 -4.45 -13.05
CA LEU A 206 17.72 -3.32 -12.81
C LEU A 206 17.39 -2.58 -11.51
N ILE A 207 16.10 -2.29 -11.26
CA ILE A 207 15.66 -1.64 -10.01
C ILE A 207 15.99 -2.51 -8.80
N CYS A 208 15.79 -3.83 -8.86
CA CYS A 208 16.17 -4.74 -7.78
C CYS A 208 17.68 -4.67 -7.50
N CYS A 209 18.51 -4.63 -8.54
CA CYS A 209 19.97 -4.49 -8.41
C CYS A 209 20.39 -3.16 -7.78
N ILE A 210 19.77 -2.04 -8.18
CA ILE A 210 20.03 -0.70 -7.63
C ILE A 210 19.61 -0.65 -6.15
N THR A 211 18.36 -1.02 -5.87
CA THR A 211 17.74 -0.88 -4.55
C THR A 211 18.36 -1.81 -3.50
N ARG A 212 18.88 -2.97 -3.91
CA ARG A 212 19.64 -3.86 -3.02
C ARG A 212 20.86 -3.18 -2.40
N LYS A 213 21.63 -2.44 -3.19
CA LYS A 213 22.87 -1.80 -2.74
C LYS A 213 22.61 -0.58 -1.85
N GLU A 214 21.38 -0.06 -1.86
CA GLU A 214 21.01 1.17 -1.17
C GLU A 214 20.06 0.90 0.01
N LYS A 215 20.62 0.87 1.22
CA LYS A 215 19.84 0.69 2.47
C LYS A 215 18.68 1.68 2.63
N ASN A 216 18.79 2.88 2.04
CA ASN A 216 17.75 3.90 2.06
C ASN A 216 16.53 3.54 1.20
N LEU A 217 16.67 2.63 0.25
CA LEU A 217 15.63 2.19 -0.70
C LEU A 217 15.03 0.82 -0.33
N ARG A 218 15.14 0.40 0.94
CA ARG A 218 14.71 -0.93 1.40
C ARG A 218 13.25 -1.30 1.12
N TYR A 219 12.32 -0.35 1.09
CA TYR A 219 10.91 -0.64 0.77
C TYR A 219 10.70 -0.74 -0.74
N CYS A 220 11.42 0.05 -1.54
CA CYS A 220 11.51 -0.24 -2.98
C CYS A 220 12.07 -1.65 -3.19
N PHE A 221 13.22 -2.00 -2.59
CA PHE A 221 13.75 -3.35 -2.71
C PHE A 221 12.69 -4.40 -2.36
N LEU A 222 12.06 -4.30 -1.18
CA LEU A 222 11.03 -5.23 -0.72
C LEU A 222 9.89 -5.44 -1.75
N PHE A 223 9.32 -4.35 -2.27
CA PHE A 223 8.19 -4.43 -3.19
C PHE A 223 8.61 -4.91 -4.57
N PHE A 224 9.66 -4.33 -5.15
CA PHE A 224 10.14 -4.71 -6.49
C PHE A 224 10.67 -6.14 -6.50
N SER A 225 11.41 -6.57 -5.47
CA SER A 225 11.90 -7.94 -5.36
C SER A 225 10.76 -8.93 -5.16
N GLY A 226 9.75 -8.57 -4.35
CA GLY A 226 8.56 -9.41 -4.13
C GLY A 226 7.79 -9.63 -5.43
N THR A 227 7.51 -8.54 -6.15
CA THR A 227 6.89 -8.60 -7.49
C THR A 227 7.76 -9.39 -8.46
N TYR A 228 9.08 -9.19 -8.47
CA TYR A 228 9.98 -9.94 -9.36
C TYR A 228 9.96 -11.45 -9.08
N CYS A 229 10.08 -11.87 -7.82
CA CYS A 229 10.03 -13.28 -7.46
C CYS A 229 8.67 -13.94 -7.70
N ASN A 230 7.59 -13.16 -7.73
CA ASN A 230 6.27 -13.63 -8.12
C ASN A 230 6.26 -14.21 -9.56
N TYR A 231 6.95 -13.54 -10.50
CA TYR A 231 6.97 -13.92 -11.91
C TYR A 231 8.17 -14.80 -12.32
N TYR A 232 9.33 -14.64 -11.67
CA TYR A 232 10.57 -15.29 -12.12
C TYR A 232 11.15 -16.31 -11.14
N GLN A 233 10.63 -16.42 -9.93
CA GLN A 233 11.08 -17.39 -8.92
C GLN A 233 12.61 -17.38 -8.72
N SER A 234 13.22 -16.19 -8.72
CA SER A 234 14.68 -16.07 -8.66
C SER A 234 15.23 -16.45 -7.27
N GLU A 235 15.92 -17.58 -7.21
CA GLU A 235 16.59 -18.07 -5.99
C GLU A 235 17.58 -17.04 -5.41
N TYR A 236 18.27 -16.32 -6.27
CA TYR A 236 19.22 -15.28 -5.87
C TYR A 236 18.55 -14.14 -5.11
N VAL A 237 17.44 -13.62 -5.64
CA VAL A 237 16.69 -12.53 -4.99
C VAL A 237 16.06 -13.03 -3.70
N GLU A 238 15.59 -14.27 -3.67
CA GLU A 238 15.06 -14.90 -2.45
C GLU A 238 16.12 -15.08 -1.36
N TYR A 239 17.33 -15.48 -1.73
CA TYR A 239 18.46 -15.55 -0.81
C TYR A 239 18.72 -14.19 -0.16
N ILE A 240 18.76 -13.11 -0.95
CA ILE A 240 18.94 -11.75 -0.43
C ILE A 240 17.76 -11.35 0.46
N ALA A 241 16.53 -11.70 0.07
CA ALA A 241 15.34 -11.39 0.88
C ALA A 241 15.33 -12.09 2.25
N LYS A 242 16.10 -13.18 2.44
CA LYS A 242 16.27 -13.82 3.76
C LYS A 242 17.03 -12.95 4.76
N GLU A 243 17.84 -12.01 4.29
CA GLU A 243 18.59 -11.05 5.11
C GLU A 243 17.70 -9.91 5.64
N LEU A 244 16.45 -9.81 5.17
CA LEU A 244 15.49 -8.82 5.66
C LEU A 244 15.05 -9.13 7.10
N GLU A 245 14.72 -8.07 7.85
CA GLU A 245 14.06 -8.17 9.15
C GLU A 245 12.81 -9.06 9.08
N LYS A 246 12.50 -9.78 10.17
CA LYS A 246 11.43 -10.79 10.25
C LYS A 246 10.11 -10.35 9.60
N ASP A 247 9.63 -9.15 9.93
CA ASP A 247 8.35 -8.65 9.42
C ASP A 247 8.39 -8.33 7.93
N LYS A 248 9.51 -7.77 7.45
CA LYS A 248 9.72 -7.47 6.03
C LYS A 248 9.86 -8.76 5.22
N ARG A 249 10.52 -9.77 5.77
CA ARG A 249 10.62 -11.10 5.16
C ARG A 249 9.24 -11.78 5.07
N LYS A 250 8.43 -11.72 6.13
CA LYS A 250 7.03 -12.22 6.10
C LYS A 250 6.23 -11.52 5.00
N TYR A 251 6.37 -10.20 4.90
CA TYR A 251 5.72 -9.38 3.89
C TYR A 251 6.18 -9.74 2.46
N PHE A 252 7.49 -9.90 2.24
CA PHE A 252 8.06 -10.36 0.98
C PHE A 252 7.44 -11.70 0.54
N MET A 253 7.35 -12.66 1.46
CA MET A 253 6.74 -13.97 1.18
C MET A 253 5.26 -13.86 0.81
N GLY A 254 4.54 -12.91 1.42
CA GLY A 254 3.17 -12.57 1.03
C GLY A 254 3.12 -12.03 -0.40
N MET A 255 3.95 -11.03 -0.72
CA MET A 255 4.03 -10.43 -2.06
C MET A 255 4.37 -11.43 -3.16
N LYS A 256 5.29 -12.37 -2.90
CA LYS A 256 5.66 -13.44 -3.83
C LYS A 256 4.47 -14.32 -4.23
N ARG A 257 3.41 -14.38 -3.41
CA ARG A 257 2.26 -15.26 -3.61
C ARG A 257 1.05 -14.61 -4.30
N ILE A 258 1.04 -13.28 -4.41
CA ILE A 258 -0.06 -12.48 -5.00
C ILE A 258 -0.22 -12.83 -6.49
#